data_AF-A0A7S4HY83-F1
#
_entry.id   AF-A0A7S4HY83-F1
#
_cell.length_a   1.000
_cell.length_b   1.000
_cell.length_c   1.000
_cell.angle_alpha   90.00
_cell.angle_beta   90.00
_cell.angle_gamma   90.00
#
_symmetry.space_group_name_H-M   'P 1'
#
loop_
_entity.id
_entity.type
_entity.pdbx_description
1 polymer ?
#
loop_
_entity_poly.entity_id
_entity_poly.type
_entity_poly.pdbx_seq_one_letter_code
_entity_poly.pdbx_strand_id
1 'polypeptide(L)'
;QPFIPRIGPVYDQYASRWTSEDAIGVEGAGPGTTPPIFPTLVYDSGMALTYAIDIAESRGFTPDNLPSAQEWTDIVKALKFEGVTGFVEYNENGDRPMPIAMVNFNSGDLLW
;
A
#
# COMPACT_ATOMS: atom_id res chain seq x y z
N GLN A 1 -6.97 -1.18 -18.18
CA GLN A 1 -6.13 -0.75 -17.05
C GLN A 1 -6.62 -1.43 -15.77
N PRO A 2 -5.76 -1.78 -14.81
CA PRO A 2 -6.21 -2.26 -13.51
C PRO A 2 -6.92 -1.14 -12.73
N PHE A 3 -8.06 -1.43 -12.10
CA PHE A 3 -8.71 -0.53 -11.14
C PHE A 3 -8.25 -0.87 -9.73
N ILE A 4 -7.79 0.16 -9.01
CA ILE A 4 -7.49 0.10 -7.58
C ILE A 4 -8.36 1.15 -6.89
N PRO A 5 -9.11 0.79 -5.82
CA PRO A 5 -9.94 1.75 -5.11
C PRO A 5 -9.07 2.81 -4.46
N ARG A 6 -9.21 4.05 -4.95
CA ARG A 6 -8.50 5.26 -4.50
C ARG A 6 -9.52 6.20 -3.86
N ILE A 7 -10.06 5.75 -2.73
CA ILE A 7 -11.20 6.38 -2.05
C ILE A 7 -11.00 6.31 -0.54
N GLY A 8 -11.62 7.24 0.18
CA GLY A 8 -11.63 7.26 1.64
C GLY A 8 -10.57 8.19 2.25
N PRO A 9 -10.65 8.41 3.57
CA PRO A 9 -9.94 9.51 4.24
C PRO A 9 -8.41 9.38 4.16
N VAL A 10 -7.87 8.15 4.14
CA VAL A 10 -6.43 7.91 4.04
C VAL A 10 -5.92 8.25 2.63
N TYR A 11 -6.67 7.87 1.59
CA TYR A 11 -6.36 8.29 0.23
C TYR A 11 -6.50 9.80 0.05
N ASP A 12 -7.54 10.43 0.61
CA ASP A 12 -7.75 11.87 0.49
C ASP A 12 -6.59 12.67 1.11
N GLN A 13 -6.07 12.23 2.26
CA GLN A 13 -4.87 12.82 2.88
C GLN A 13 -3.63 12.63 2.00
N TYR A 14 -3.43 11.42 1.46
CA TYR A 14 -2.32 11.13 0.56
C TYR A 14 -2.38 11.96 -0.72
N ALA A 15 -3.55 12.08 -1.35
CA ALA A 15 -3.76 12.87 -2.56
C ALA A 15 -3.60 14.38 -2.28
N SER A 16 -4.08 14.87 -1.13
CA SER A 16 -3.86 16.25 -0.70
C SER A 16 -2.38 16.53 -0.54
N ARG A 17 -1.62 15.61 0.07
CA ARG A 17 -0.17 15.76 0.18
C ARG A 17 0.48 15.76 -1.19
N TRP A 18 0.22 14.76 -2.01
CA TRP A 18 0.76 14.62 -3.37
C TRP A 18 0.57 15.89 -4.21
N THR A 19 -0.61 16.50 -4.15
CA THR A 19 -0.92 17.71 -4.92
C THR A 19 -0.31 18.99 -4.32
N SER A 20 0.15 18.95 -3.07
CA SER A 20 0.82 20.05 -2.38
C SER A 20 2.35 20.01 -2.45
N GLU A 21 2.95 18.87 -2.80
CA GLU A 21 4.40 18.73 -2.92
C GLU A 21 4.94 19.50 -4.14
N ASP A 22 6.18 20.00 -4.04
CA ASP A 22 6.89 20.55 -5.20
C ASP A 22 7.36 19.41 -6.11
N ALA A 23 7.07 19.51 -7.40
CA ALA A 23 7.47 18.54 -8.42
C ALA A 23 9.00 18.33 -8.48
N ILE A 24 9.78 19.29 -7.98
CA ILE A 24 11.24 19.19 -7.86
C ILE A 24 11.65 18.13 -6.82
N GLY A 25 10.87 17.96 -5.75
CA GLY A 25 11.16 17.00 -4.67
C GLY A 25 10.57 15.61 -4.91
N VAL A 26 9.45 15.52 -5.64
CA VAL A 26 8.80 14.27 -6.01
C VAL A 26 8.34 14.37 -7.47
N GLU A 27 9.07 13.72 -8.37
CA GLU A 27 8.78 13.77 -9.80
C GLU A 27 7.34 13.30 -10.09
N GLY A 28 6.56 14.15 -10.77
CA GLY A 28 5.15 13.88 -11.09
C GLY A 28 4.16 14.25 -9.98
N ALA A 29 4.61 14.75 -8.83
CA ALA A 29 3.77 15.36 -7.81
C ALA A 29 3.52 16.85 -8.09
N GLY A 30 2.52 17.43 -7.41
CA GLY A 30 2.20 18.85 -7.47
C GLY A 30 0.81 19.18 -8.02
N PRO A 31 0.48 20.48 -8.10
CA PRO A 31 -0.88 20.93 -8.42
C PRO A 31 -1.39 20.40 -9.76
N GLY A 32 -2.62 19.89 -9.77
CA GLY A 32 -3.27 19.37 -10.98
C GLY A 32 -2.85 17.95 -11.39
N THR A 33 -1.97 17.30 -10.61
CA THR A 33 -1.59 15.89 -10.83
C THR A 33 -2.48 14.94 -10.04
N THR A 34 -2.43 13.65 -10.39
CA THR A 34 -3.07 12.57 -9.61
C THR A 34 -2.01 11.53 -9.29
N PRO A 35 -1.97 10.98 -8.07
CA PRO A 35 -0.99 9.96 -7.73
C PRO A 35 -1.07 8.75 -8.68
N PRO A 36 0.08 8.30 -9.23
CA PRO A 36 0.14 7.08 -10.00
C PRO A 36 -0.09 5.86 -9.11
N ILE A 37 -0.43 4.74 -9.76
CA ILE A 37 -0.73 3.47 -9.08
C ILE A 37 0.45 2.93 -8.26
N PHE A 38 1.68 3.05 -8.77
CA PHE A 38 2.84 2.48 -8.12
C PHE A 38 3.18 3.20 -6.80
N PRO A 39 3.25 4.56 -6.75
CA PRO A 39 3.38 5.28 -5.49
C PRO A 39 2.30 4.94 -4.45
N THR A 40 1.04 4.74 -4.87
CA THR A 40 -0.02 4.34 -3.91
C THR A 40 0.24 2.96 -3.29
N LEU A 41 0.74 1.99 -4.06
CA LEU A 41 1.08 0.66 -3.54
C LEU A 41 2.29 0.68 -2.60
N VAL A 42 3.28 1.52 -2.92
CA VAL A 42 4.47 1.72 -2.07
C VAL A 42 4.07 2.40 -0.76
N TYR A 43 3.14 3.35 -0.79
CA TYR A 43 2.65 4.02 0.41
C TYR A 43 2.02 3.03 1.40
N ASP A 44 1.15 2.13 0.93
CA ASP A 44 0.56 1.09 1.79
C ASP A 44 1.61 0.12 2.33
N SER A 45 2.64 -0.21 1.53
CA SER A 45 3.76 -1.04 1.99
C SER A 45 4.55 -0.36 3.10
N GLY A 46 4.75 0.96 3.00
CA GLY A 46 5.37 1.77 4.04
C GLY A 46 4.55 1.79 5.33
N MET A 47 3.23 1.98 5.23
CA MET A 47 2.33 1.90 6.38
C MET A 47 2.38 0.52 7.04
N ALA A 48 2.34 -0.56 6.24
CA ALA A 48 2.44 -1.92 6.74
C ALA A 48 3.75 -2.15 7.51
N LEU A 49 4.88 -1.65 6.99
CA LEU A 49 6.17 -1.72 7.68
C LEU A 49 6.12 -0.98 9.02
N THR A 50 5.58 0.24 9.06
CA THR A 50 5.46 1.02 10.31
C THR A 50 4.60 0.31 11.35
N TYR A 51 3.45 -0.23 10.96
CA TYR A 51 2.61 -1.00 11.89
C TYR A 51 3.24 -2.32 12.31
N ALA A 52 3.98 -2.99 11.42
CA ALA A 52 4.72 -4.19 11.79
C ALA A 52 5.79 -3.90 12.85
N ILE A 53 6.52 -2.78 12.72
CA ILE A 53 7.51 -2.34 13.70
C ILE A 53 6.83 -2.04 15.05
N ASP A 54 5.72 -1.30 15.05
CA ASP A 54 4.96 -0.98 16.27
C ASP A 54 4.51 -2.25 17.01
N ILE A 55 3.99 -3.25 16.29
CA ILE A 55 3.62 -4.56 16.87
C ILE A 55 4.85 -5.32 17.38
N ALA A 56 5.98 -5.27 16.67
CA ALA A 56 7.20 -5.92 17.11
C ALA A 56 7.69 -5.31 18.44
N GLU A 57 7.72 -3.98 18.52
CA GLU A 57 8.08 -3.26 19.76
C GLU A 57 7.09 -3.58 20.89
N SER A 58 5.78 -3.64 20.61
CA SER A 58 4.78 -4.01 21.60
C SER A 58 4.93 -5.45 22.12
N ARG A 59 5.58 -6.34 21.34
CA ARG A 59 5.91 -7.71 21.74
C ARG A 59 7.26 -7.81 22.47
N GLY A 60 7.95 -6.69 22.68
CA GLY A 60 9.22 -6.63 23.40
C GLY A 60 10.44 -6.90 22.52
N PHE A 61 10.29 -6.91 21.20
CA PHE A 61 11.45 -6.92 20.31
C PHE A 61 12.16 -5.57 20.35
N THR A 62 13.48 -5.61 20.18
CA THR A 62 14.35 -4.43 20.23
C THR A 62 15.38 -4.50 19.09
N PRO A 63 16.11 -3.42 18.79
CA PRO A 63 17.19 -3.48 17.81
C PRO A 63 18.25 -4.56 18.10
N ASP A 64 18.47 -4.91 19.37
CA ASP A 64 19.43 -5.95 19.79
C ASP A 64 18.83 -7.37 19.80
N ASN A 65 17.50 -7.49 19.70
CA ASN A 65 16.76 -8.75 19.63
C ASN A 65 15.60 -8.58 18.65
N LEU A 66 15.93 -8.69 17.37
CA LEU A 66 14.96 -8.56 16.28
C LEU A 66 14.08 -9.81 16.17
N PRO A 67 12.84 -9.68 15.66
CA PRO A 67 12.04 -10.84 15.32
C PRO A 67 12.75 -11.73 14.29
N SER A 68 12.61 -13.03 14.43
CA SER A 68 12.94 -14.01 13.40
C SER A 68 12.08 -13.80 12.14
N ALA A 69 12.48 -14.41 11.03
CA ALA A 69 11.72 -14.33 9.78
C ALA A 69 10.27 -14.86 9.92
N GLN A 70 10.06 -15.90 10.74
CA GLN A 70 8.73 -16.43 11.01
C GLN A 70 7.91 -15.44 11.84
N GLU A 71 8.50 -14.84 12.87
CA GLU A 71 7.80 -13.85 13.70
C GLU A 71 7.44 -12.60 12.90
N TRP A 72 8.31 -12.13 12.00
CA TRP A 72 7.97 -11.06 11.06
C TRP A 72 6.80 -11.44 10.16
N THR A 73 6.81 -12.66 9.62
CA THR A 73 5.72 -13.17 8.78
C THR A 73 4.40 -13.17 9.56
N ASP A 74 4.42 -13.64 10.81
CA ASP A 74 3.23 -13.69 11.67
C ASP A 74 2.74 -12.30 12.07
N ILE A 75 3.65 -11.34 12.30
CA ILE A 75 3.32 -9.94 12.55
C ILE A 75 2.63 -9.33 11.32
N VAL A 76 3.23 -9.47 10.13
CA VAL A 76 2.67 -8.90 8.89
C VAL A 76 1.29 -9.50 8.59
N LYS A 77 1.13 -10.82 8.74
CA LYS A 77 -0.15 -11.50 8.54
C LYS A 77 -1.25 -11.05 9.51
N ALA A 78 -0.89 -10.52 10.67
CA ALA A 78 -1.85 -10.00 11.64
C ALA A 78 -2.32 -8.57 11.33
N LEU A 79 -1.67 -7.86 10.39
CA LEU A 79 -2.02 -6.48 10.05
C LEU A 79 -3.38 -6.38 9.37
N LYS A 80 -4.17 -5.41 9.82
CA LYS A 80 -5.46 -5.03 9.23
C LYS A 80 -5.64 -3.52 9.37
N PHE A 81 -5.72 -2.79 8.26
CA PHE A 81 -5.85 -1.33 8.28
C PHE A 81 -6.46 -0.77 7.00
N GLU A 82 -6.97 0.46 7.08
CA GLU A 82 -7.36 1.24 5.90
C GLU A 82 -6.13 1.91 5.27
N GLY A 83 -5.80 1.53 4.03
CA GLY A 83 -4.71 2.11 3.24
C GLY A 83 -5.18 3.12 2.21
N VAL A 84 -4.26 3.66 1.42
CA VAL A 84 -4.55 4.56 0.30
C VAL A 84 -5.14 3.81 -0.90
N THR A 85 -4.99 2.47 -0.94
CA THR A 85 -5.60 1.62 -1.96
C THR A 85 -6.76 0.77 -1.42
N GLY A 86 -7.41 1.24 -0.35
CA GLY A 86 -8.48 0.55 0.35
C GLY A 86 -7.99 -0.33 1.51
N PHE A 87 -8.87 -1.20 2.00
CA PHE A 87 -8.56 -2.07 3.13
C PHE A 87 -7.39 -3.01 2.81
N VAL A 88 -6.45 -3.08 3.75
CA VAL A 88 -5.24 -3.91 3.70
C VAL A 88 -5.39 -5.04 4.70
N GLU A 89 -5.36 -6.26 4.19
CA GLU A 89 -5.17 -7.49 4.97
C GLU A 89 -4.33 -8.48 4.17
N TYR A 90 -3.76 -9.46 4.87
CA TYR A 90 -2.88 -10.45 4.30
C TYR A 90 -3.48 -11.85 4.50
N ASN A 91 -3.35 -12.70 3.48
CA ASN A 91 -3.83 -14.08 3.52
C ASN A 91 -2.85 -15.00 4.30
N GLU A 92 -3.14 -16.29 4.31
CA GLU A 92 -2.29 -17.29 4.99
C GLU A 92 -0.86 -17.40 4.42
N ASN A 93 -0.64 -16.97 3.18
CA ASN A 93 0.68 -16.95 2.54
C ASN A 93 1.41 -15.62 2.77
N GLY A 94 0.77 -14.63 3.39
CA GLY A 94 1.31 -13.28 3.51
C GLY A 94 1.13 -12.44 2.24
N ASP A 95 0.33 -12.90 1.27
CA ASP A 95 -0.02 -12.10 0.11
C ASP A 95 -1.15 -11.13 0.49
N ARG A 96 -1.08 -9.91 -0.04
CA ARG A 96 -2.18 -8.96 0.00
C ARG A 96 -3.14 -9.26 -1.16
N PRO A 97 -4.38 -9.73 -0.91
CA PRO A 97 -5.38 -9.84 -1.96
C PRO A 97 -5.74 -8.44 -2.44
N MET A 98 -5.46 -8.14 -3.71
CA MET A 98 -5.88 -6.88 -4.31
C MET A 98 -7.02 -7.13 -5.30
N PRO A 99 -8.16 -6.46 -5.16
CA PRO A 99 -9.21 -6.50 -6.17
C PRO A 99 -8.76 -5.68 -7.39
N ILE A 100 -7.84 -6.23 -8.17
CA ILE A 100 -7.47 -5.67 -9.47
C ILE A 100 -8.58 -6.07 -10.46
N ALA A 101 -9.46 -5.13 -10.78
CA ALA A 101 -10.38 -5.32 -11.90
C ALA A 101 -9.69 -4.84 -13.20
N MET A 102 -9.67 -5.69 -14.23
CA MET A 102 -9.33 -5.21 -15.58
C MET A 102 -10.47 -4.34 -16.10
N VAL A 103 -10.27 -3.02 -16.17
CA VAL A 103 -11.20 -2.13 -16.88
C VAL A 103 -10.79 -1.99 -18.34
N ASN A 104 -11.78 -1.94 -19.23
CA ASN A 104 -11.63 -1.85 -20.68
C ASN A 104 -10.94 -3.08 -21.33
N PHE A 105 -11.12 -4.27 -20.75
CA PHE A 105 -10.73 -5.51 -21.43
C PHE A 105 -11.77 -5.84 -22.52
N ASN A 106 -11.33 -5.81 -23.77
CA ASN A 106 -12.09 -6.36 -24.89
C ASN A 106 -11.39 -7.63 -25.36
N SER A 107 -12.06 -8.78 -25.24
CA SER A 107 -11.50 -10.06 -25.68
C SER A 107 -11.24 -10.10 -27.19
N GLY A 108 -11.85 -9.21 -27.98
CA GLY A 108 -11.59 -9.06 -29.41
C GLY A 108 -10.24 -8.44 -29.77
N ASP A 109 -9.55 -7.82 -28.81
CA ASP A 109 -8.20 -7.26 -29.00
C ASP A 109 -7.09 -8.32 -28.78
N LEU A 110 -7.47 -9.54 -28.39
CA LEU A 110 -6.55 -10.67 -28.29
C LEU A 110 -6.29 -11.23 -29.69
N LEU A 111 -5.13 -10.89 -30.25
CA LEU A 111 -4.59 -11.55 -31.43
C LEU A 111 -4.04 -12.92 -31.01
N TRP A 112 -4.76 -13.99 -31.36
CA TRP A 112 -4.28 -15.37 -31.28
C TRP A 112 -3.61 -15.80 -32.58
#